data_AF-X0XCS1-F1
#
_entry.id   AF-X0XCS1-F1
#
_cell.length_a   1.000
_cell.length_b   1.000
_cell.length_c   1.000
_cell.angle_alpha   90.00
_cell.angle_beta   90.00
_cell.angle_gamma   90.00
#
_symmetry.space_group_name_H-M   'P 1'
#
loop_
_entity.id
_entity.type
_entity.pdbx_description
1 polymer ?
#
loop_
_entity_poly.entity_id
_entity_poly.type
_entity_poly.pdbx_seq_one_letter_code
_entity_poly.pdbx_strand_id
1 'polypeptide(L)'
;REVIRDELGVADVELGGRWQGGEVILKPGKDGTQEKRIPIDALFAKVVMIRDKLRVLEQKINGNGKLSVEEKIQMQQYVTGCYGSLTTFNVLFANKGDQFTGQKGDD
;
A
#
# COMPACT_ATOMS: atom_id res chain seq x y z
N ARG A 1 5.61 -3.60 -22.67
CA ARG A 1 5.90 -3.24 -21.27
C ARG A 1 4.68 -3.45 -20.36
N GLU A 2 3.45 -3.48 -20.90
CA GLU A 2 2.22 -3.88 -20.19
C GLU A 2 2.21 -5.36 -19.76
N VAL A 3 2.72 -6.26 -20.61
CA VAL A 3 2.64 -7.72 -20.40
C VAL A 3 3.23 -8.20 -19.05
N ILE A 4 4.25 -7.52 -18.51
CA ILE A 4 4.87 -7.90 -17.22
C ILE A 4 4.01 -7.48 -16.01
N ARG A 5 3.17 -6.45 -16.15
CA ARG A 5 2.29 -5.98 -15.06
C ARG A 5 1.11 -6.92 -14.83
N ASP A 6 0.54 -7.45 -15.91
CA ASP A 6 -0.55 -8.43 -15.86
C ASP A 6 -0.08 -9.77 -15.27
N GLU A 7 1.13 -10.23 -15.62
CA GLU A 7 1.69 -11.49 -15.08
C GLU A 7 2.02 -11.43 -13.57
N LEU A 8 2.18 -10.23 -13.01
CA LEU A 8 2.44 -10.01 -11.58
C LEU A 8 1.17 -9.74 -10.77
N GLY A 9 0.00 -9.71 -11.40
CA GLY A 9 -1.27 -9.38 -10.74
C GLY A 9 -1.30 -7.96 -10.17
N VAL A 10 -0.54 -7.03 -10.76
CA VAL A 10 -0.50 -5.64 -10.34
C VAL A 10 -1.76 -4.97 -10.87
N ALA A 11 -2.69 -4.63 -9.98
CA ALA A 11 -3.89 -3.92 -10.38
C ALA A 11 -3.51 -2.60 -11.07
N ASP A 12 -4.25 -2.22 -12.11
CA ASP A 12 -4.09 -0.92 -12.73
C ASP A 12 -4.67 0.14 -11.80
N VAL A 13 -3.77 0.89 -11.15
CA VAL A 13 -4.11 1.80 -10.06
C VAL A 13 -3.62 3.17 -10.42
N GLU A 14 -4.53 4.12 -10.40
CA GLU A 14 -4.27 5.48 -10.85
C GLU A 14 -3.85 6.40 -9.69
N LEU A 15 -2.79 7.16 -9.94
CA LEU A 15 -2.34 8.26 -9.08
C LEU A 15 -3.32 9.42 -9.21
N GLY A 16 -3.79 9.95 -8.08
CA GLY A 16 -4.70 11.10 -8.06
C GLY A 16 -4.11 12.30 -8.81
N GLY A 17 -4.91 12.92 -9.70
CA GLY A 17 -4.45 13.95 -10.65
C GLY A 17 -3.65 15.09 -10.03
N ARG A 18 -3.96 15.48 -8.78
CA ARG A 18 -3.22 16.50 -8.02
C ARG A 18 -1.71 16.22 -7.89
N TRP A 19 -1.32 14.96 -7.92
CA TRP A 19 0.05 14.52 -7.65
C TRP A 19 0.86 14.20 -8.91
N GLN A 20 0.25 14.20 -10.09
CA GLN A 20 0.92 13.80 -11.34
C GLN A 20 2.15 14.68 -11.63
N GLY A 21 3.27 14.06 -11.99
CA GLY A 21 4.54 14.74 -12.25
C GLY A 21 5.23 15.35 -11.02
N GLY A 22 4.68 15.12 -9.82
CA GLY A 22 5.23 15.61 -8.57
C GLY A 22 6.42 14.80 -8.03
N GLU A 23 6.89 15.21 -6.87
CA GLU A 23 7.95 14.53 -6.15
C GLU A 23 7.73 14.56 -4.64
N VAL A 24 8.31 13.59 -3.96
CA VAL A 24 8.43 13.52 -2.51
C VAL A 24 9.76 14.15 -2.13
N ILE A 25 9.71 15.12 -1.22
CA ILE A 25 10.90 15.77 -0.66
C ILE A 25 11.10 15.22 0.76
N LEU A 26 12.14 14.42 0.95
CA LEU A 26 12.59 14.01 2.29
C LEU A 26 13.55 15.08 2.81
N LYS A 27 13.05 15.88 3.75
CA LYS A 27 13.81 16.92 4.43
C LYS A 27 14.58 16.34 5.62
N PRO A 28 15.92 16.38 5.63
CA PRO A 28 16.71 15.94 6.78
C PRO A 28 16.45 16.86 7.99
N GLY A 29 16.41 16.29 9.19
CA GLY A 29 16.35 17.06 10.44
C GLY A 29 17.68 17.70 10.85
N LYS A 30 18.76 17.42 10.12
CA LYS A 30 20.10 17.97 10.37
C LYS A 30 20.38 19.13 9.42
N ASP A 31 20.69 20.29 9.99
CA ASP A 31 21.04 21.49 9.24
C ASP A 31 22.24 21.27 8.30
N GLY A 32 22.20 21.93 7.14
CA GLY A 32 23.22 21.82 6.10
C GLY A 32 23.19 20.52 5.27
N THR A 33 22.20 19.64 5.49
CA THR A 33 22.06 18.40 4.72
C THR A 33 21.14 18.58 3.52
N GLN A 34 21.52 18.04 2.37
CA GLN A 34 20.71 18.11 1.15
C GLN A 34 19.42 17.28 1.25
N GLU A 35 18.33 17.82 0.75
CA GLU A 35 17.06 17.10 0.59
C GLU A 35 17.19 15.92 -0.36
N LYS A 36 16.52 14.81 -0.04
CA LYS A 36 16.36 13.70 -0.99
C LYS A 36 15.04 13.84 -1.72
N ARG A 37 15.11 13.91 -3.04
CA ARG A 37 13.96 13.99 -3.94
C ARG A 37 13.67 12.62 -4.54
N ILE A 38 12.40 12.23 -4.57
CA ILE A 38 11.94 10.95 -5.11
C ILE A 38 10.74 11.23 -6.01
N PRO A 39 10.72 10.78 -7.28
CA PRO A 39 9.54 10.90 -8.12
C PRO A 39 8.32 10.28 -7.45
N ILE A 40 7.20 10.99 -7.44
CA ILE A 40 5.99 10.52 -6.73
C ILE A 40 5.48 9.19 -7.30
N ASP A 41 5.60 9.00 -8.61
CA ASP A 41 5.26 7.73 -9.29
C ASP A 41 6.08 6.56 -8.76
N ALA A 42 7.35 6.80 -8.42
CA ALA A 42 8.24 5.77 -7.87
C ALA A 42 7.86 5.41 -6.43
N LEU A 43 7.42 6.37 -5.62
CA LEU A 43 6.84 6.08 -4.30
C LEU A 43 5.52 5.33 -4.46
N PHE A 44 4.63 5.83 -5.31
CA PHE A 44 3.29 5.29 -5.50
C PHE A 44 3.32 3.84 -5.98
N ALA A 45 4.19 3.51 -6.95
CA ALA A 45 4.38 2.13 -7.39
C ALA A 45 4.81 1.18 -6.25
N LYS A 46 5.61 1.66 -5.29
CA LYS A 46 5.98 0.87 -4.10
C LYS A 46 4.80 0.68 -3.15
N VAL A 47 3.99 1.74 -2.96
CA VAL A 47 2.78 1.68 -2.14
C VAL A 47 1.78 0.66 -2.73
N VAL A 48 1.52 0.72 -4.04
CA VAL A 48 0.67 -0.25 -4.75
C VAL A 48 1.21 -1.67 -4.63
N MET A 49 2.52 -1.88 -4.79
CA MET A 49 3.13 -3.19 -4.63
C MET A 49 2.95 -3.77 -3.22
N ILE A 50 3.04 -2.95 -2.17
CA ILE A 50 2.80 -3.41 -0.80
C ILE A 50 1.34 -3.83 -0.62
N ARG A 51 0.40 -3.02 -1.13
CA ARG A 51 -1.04 -3.32 -1.12
C ARG A 51 -1.34 -4.67 -1.77
N ASP A 52 -0.80 -4.91 -2.96
CA ASP A 52 -1.08 -6.13 -3.71
C ASP A 52 -0.47 -7.35 -3.01
N LYS A 53 0.72 -7.22 -2.39
CA LYS A 53 1.31 -8.27 -1.54
C LYS A 53 0.46 -8.60 -0.32
N LEU A 54 -0.12 -7.59 0.34
CA LEU A 54 -1.00 -7.80 1.49
C LEU A 54 -2.30 -8.52 1.08
N ARG A 55 -2.87 -8.18 -0.08
CA ARG A 55 -4.04 -8.89 -0.63
C ARG A 55 -3.73 -10.36 -0.92
N VAL A 56 -2.59 -10.64 -1.54
CA VAL A 56 -2.15 -12.02 -1.78
C VAL A 56 -1.91 -12.77 -0.47
N LEU A 57 -1.35 -12.12 0.55
CA LEU A 57 -1.17 -12.72 1.87
C LEU A 57 -2.51 -13.07 2.52
N GLU A 58 -3.47 -12.17 2.47
CA GLU A 58 -4.83 -12.39 2.98
C GLU A 58 -5.51 -13.58 2.29
N GLN A 59 -5.45 -13.65 0.95
CA GLN A 59 -5.98 -14.78 0.19
C GLN A 59 -5.32 -16.11 0.59
N LYS A 60 -4.00 -16.12 0.79
CA LYS A 60 -3.26 -17.30 1.25
C LYS A 60 -3.68 -17.74 2.64
N ILE A 61 -3.88 -16.81 3.57
CA ILE A 61 -4.37 -17.11 4.93
C ILE A 61 -5.77 -17.73 4.86
N ASN A 62 -6.67 -17.14 4.09
CA ASN A 62 -8.05 -17.61 3.94
C ASN A 62 -8.11 -19.03 3.36
N GLY A 63 -7.34 -19.28 2.29
CA GLY A 63 -7.28 -20.57 1.59
C GLY A 63 -6.44 -21.65 2.28
N ASN A 64 -5.73 -21.34 3.38
CA ASN A 64 -4.90 -22.32 4.06
C ASN A 64 -5.75 -23.29 4.90
N GLY A 65 -5.83 -24.55 4.49
CA GLY A 65 -6.58 -25.59 5.21
C GLY A 65 -5.89 -26.14 6.47
N LYS A 66 -4.64 -25.76 6.74
CA LYS A 66 -3.86 -26.24 7.91
C LYS A 66 -3.95 -25.32 9.12
N LEU A 67 -4.41 -24.08 8.94
CA LEU A 67 -4.57 -23.13 10.04
C LEU A 67 -5.93 -23.34 10.73
N SER A 68 -5.92 -23.30 12.05
CA SER A 68 -7.13 -23.21 12.87
C SER A 68 -7.87 -21.90 12.61
N VAL A 69 -9.14 -21.83 13.04
CA VAL A 69 -9.96 -20.63 12.91
C VAL A 69 -9.35 -19.48 13.71
N GLU A 70 -8.87 -19.75 14.91
CA GLU A 70 -8.24 -18.78 15.80
C GLU A 70 -6.95 -18.20 15.20
N GLU A 71 -6.09 -19.04 14.63
CA GLU A 71 -4.87 -18.59 13.94
C GLU A 71 -5.19 -17.72 12.73
N LYS A 72 -6.20 -18.09 11.94
CA LYS A 72 -6.65 -17.28 10.80
C LYS A 72 -7.12 -15.90 11.25
N ILE A 73 -7.96 -15.84 12.28
CA ILE A 73 -8.45 -14.57 12.84
C ILE A 73 -7.28 -13.70 13.31
N GLN A 74 -6.34 -14.28 14.06
CA GLN A 74 -5.19 -13.52 14.56
C GLN A 74 -4.33 -12.97 13.41
N MET A 75 -4.06 -13.76 12.38
CA MET A 75 -3.30 -13.30 11.21
C MET A 75 -4.06 -12.23 10.41
N GLN A 76 -5.37 -12.39 10.22
CA GLN A 76 -6.22 -11.39 9.56
C GLN A 76 -6.23 -10.06 10.31
N GLN A 77 -6.25 -10.08 11.65
CA GLN A 77 -6.12 -8.88 12.48
C GLN A 77 -4.78 -8.18 12.26
N TYR A 78 -3.66 -8.92 12.20
CA TYR A 78 -2.36 -8.35 11.87
C TYR A 78 -2.33 -7.71 10.47
N VAL A 79 -2.89 -8.38 9.45
CA VAL A 79 -3.01 -7.82 8.09
C VAL A 79 -3.87 -6.54 8.10
N THR A 80 -4.95 -6.53 8.86
CA THR A 80 -5.83 -5.36 9.02
C THR A 80 -5.08 -4.18 9.66
N GLY A 81 -4.23 -4.45 10.67
CA GLY A 81 -3.33 -3.45 11.24
C GLY A 81 -2.31 -2.90 10.25
N CYS A 82 -1.75 -3.77 9.39
CA CYS A 82 -0.88 -3.33 8.28
C CYS A 82 -1.61 -2.43 7.28
N TYR A 83 -2.86 -2.72 6.94
CA TYR A 83 -3.66 -1.81 6.11
C TYR A 83 -3.92 -0.48 6.80
N GLY A 84 -4.22 -0.48 8.10
CA GLY A 84 -4.42 0.72 8.90
C GLY A 84 -3.22 1.67 8.87
N SER A 85 -2.01 1.15 9.07
CA SER A 85 -0.78 1.98 9.06
C SER A 85 -0.44 2.60 7.70
N LEU A 86 -0.98 2.05 6.62
CA LEU A 86 -0.78 2.53 5.25
C LEU A 86 -1.85 3.55 4.80
N THR A 87 -2.89 3.79 5.60
CA THR A 87 -3.97 4.73 5.26
C THR A 87 -3.49 6.17 5.03
N THR A 88 -2.35 6.57 5.59
CA THR A 88 -1.67 7.85 5.29
C THR A 88 -1.45 8.07 3.80
N PHE A 89 -1.23 7.01 3.02
CA PHE A 89 -1.02 7.08 1.57
C PHE A 89 -2.32 7.12 0.76
N ASN A 90 -3.50 7.04 1.38
CA ASN A 90 -4.79 7.05 0.67
C ASN A 90 -5.00 8.31 -0.18
N VAL A 91 -4.39 9.43 0.22
CA VAL A 91 -4.41 10.70 -0.53
C VAL A 91 -3.80 10.59 -1.93
N LEU A 92 -2.97 9.58 -2.18
CA LEU A 92 -2.31 9.37 -3.47
C LEU A 92 -3.23 8.64 -4.48
N PHE A 93 -4.26 7.93 -4.04
CA PHE A 93 -5.10 7.15 -4.94
C PHE A 93 -6.18 8.02 -5.59
N ALA A 94 -6.37 7.87 -6.90
CA ALA A 94 -7.47 8.53 -7.61
C ALA A 94 -8.85 7.97 -7.20
N ASN A 95 -8.93 6.64 -7.03
CA ASN A 95 -10.17 5.95 -6.73
C ASN A 95 -10.25 5.50 -5.27
N LYS A 96 -11.42 5.69 -4.64
CA LYS A 96 -11.64 5.23 -3.25
C LYS A 96 -11.57 3.71 -3.09
N GLY A 97 -11.98 2.95 -4.12
CA GLY A 97 -11.93 1.48 -4.08
C GLY A 97 -10.50 0.91 -4.04
N ASP A 98 -9.52 1.72 -4.41
CA ASP A 98 -8.10 1.34 -4.40
C ASP A 98 -7.38 1.65 -3.09
N GLN A 99 -8.03 2.41 -2.21
CA GLN A 99 -7.46 2.86 -0.95
C GLN A 99 -7.29 1.71 0.05
N PHE A 100 -6.36 1.89 0.97
CA PHE A 100 -6.22 1.02 2.12
C PHE A 100 -7.40 1.22 3.06
N THR A 101 -7.97 0.11 3.54
CA THR A 101 -9.00 0.10 4.57
C THR A 101 -8.47 -0.70 5.75
N GLY A 102 -8.14 -0.01 6.84
CA GLY A 102 -7.75 -0.64 8.10
C GLY A 102 -8.93 -0.74 9.07
N GLN A 103 -8.60 -1.09 10.32
CA GLN A 103 -9.53 -0.88 11.43
C GLN A 103 -9.87 0.61 11.50
N LYS A 104 -11.16 0.95 11.53
CA LYS A 104 -11.57 2.32 11.89
C LYS A 104 -11.02 2.57 13.28
N GLY A 105 -10.15 3.56 13.41
CA GLY A 105 -9.80 4.08 14.73
C GLY A 105 -11.08 4.61 15.34
N ASP A 106 -11.46 4.10 16.51
CA ASP A 106 -12.37 4.80 17.40
C ASP A 106 -11.59 5.99 17.97
N ASP A 107 -11.48 7.07 17.18
CA ASP A 107 -11.16 8.41 17.67
C ASP A 107 -12.46 9.23 17.74
#